data_AF-A0A345Y1N2-F1
#
_entry.id   AF-A0A345Y1N2-F1
#
_cell.length_a   1.000
_cell.length_b   1.000
_cell.length_c   1.000
_cell.angle_alpha   90.00
_cell.angle_beta   90.00
_cell.angle_gamma   90.00
#
_symmetry.space_group_name_H-M   'P 1'
#
loop_
_entity.id
_entity.type
_entity.pdbx_description
1 polymer ?
#
loop_
_entity_poly.entity_id
_entity_poly.type
_entity_poly.pdbx_seq_one_letter_code
_entity_poly.pdbx_strand_id
1 'polypeptide(L)' 'MTVQELLELPVSFPLDTANRALALRRSTGYALARRGEYPVRVLRVGSTYRVSRSELLSYLGIDPGTQSSSPGPATRAA' A
#
# COMPACT_ATOMS: atom_id res chain seq x y z
N MET A 1 9.34 -1.88 -8.01
CA MET A 1 8.57 -2.67 -7.04
C MET A 1 7.30 -3.13 -7.75
N THR A 2 6.93 -4.39 -7.66
CA THR A 2 5.76 -4.98 -8.34
C THR A 2 4.55 -5.04 -7.41
N VAL A 3 3.36 -5.29 -7.99
CA VAL A 3 2.12 -5.46 -7.21
C VAL A 3 2.21 -6.69 -6.30
N GLN A 4 2.77 -7.79 -6.78
CA GLN A 4 2.91 -9.01 -5.97
C GLN A 4 3.83 -8.79 -4.77
N GLU A 5 4.96 -8.10 -4.97
CA GLU A 5 5.86 -7.71 -3.86
C GLU A 5 5.13 -6.87 -2.80
N LEU A 6 4.20 -5.99 -3.21
CA LEU A 6 3.40 -5.19 -2.28
C LEU A 6 2.41 -6.03 -1.47
N LEU A 7 1.82 -7.05 -2.08
CA LEU A 7 0.87 -7.95 -1.42
C LEU A 7 1.55 -8.85 -0.38
N GLU A 8 2.80 -9.25 -0.65
CA GLU A 8 3.64 -10.08 0.23
C GLU A 8 4.26 -9.30 1.40
N LEU A 9 4.15 -7.96 1.42
CA LEU A 9 4.68 -7.17 2.52
C LEU A 9 4.04 -7.56 3.87
N PRO A 10 4.79 -7.44 4.99
CA PRO A 10 4.21 -7.56 6.32
C PRO A 10 3.10 -6.53 6.56
N VAL A 11 2.24 -6.76 7.55
CA VAL A 11 1.14 -5.84 7.92
C VAL A 11 1.60 -4.39 8.13
N SER A 12 2.81 -4.20 8.65
CA SER A 12 3.48 -2.90 8.69
C SER A 12 4.95 -3.05 8.33
N PHE A 13 5.52 -2.05 7.67
CA PHE A 13 6.91 -2.07 7.18
C PHE A 13 7.56 -0.69 7.29
N PRO A 14 8.90 -0.60 7.14
CA PRO A 14 9.62 0.66 7.22
C PRO A 14 9.19 1.66 6.13
N LEU A 15 9.19 2.95 6.47
CA LEU A 15 8.89 4.04 5.53
C LEU A 15 9.71 4.00 4.24
N ASP A 16 10.95 3.49 4.31
CA ASP A 16 11.82 3.38 3.14
C ASP A 16 11.26 2.42 2.07
N THR A 17 10.57 1.36 2.49
CA THR A 17 9.87 0.46 1.57
C THR A 17 8.66 1.15 0.93
N ALA A 18 7.90 1.95 1.68
CA ALA A 18 6.81 2.76 1.12
C ALA A 18 7.32 3.78 0.09
N ASN A 19 8.48 4.41 0.35
CA ASN A 19 9.10 5.35 -0.58
C ASN A 19 9.38 4.70 -1.94
N ARG A 20 9.90 3.46 -1.95
CA ARG A 20 10.17 2.72 -3.19
C ARG A 20 8.89 2.41 -3.96
N ALA A 21 7.80 2.08 -3.27
CA ALA A 21 6.50 1.86 -3.89
C ALA A 21 5.94 3.15 -4.52
N LEU A 22 6.16 4.29 -3.88
CA LEU A 22 5.66 5.60 -4.31
C LEU A 22 6.64 6.36 -5.23
N ALA A 23 7.72 5.72 -5.67
CA ALA A 23 8.80 6.35 -6.45
C ALA A 23 9.39 7.62 -5.79
N LEU A 24 9.40 7.68 -4.46
CA LEU A 24 9.97 8.78 -3.67
C LEU A 24 11.43 8.50 -3.33
N ARG A 25 12.27 9.54 -3.40
CA ARG A 25 13.60 9.49 -2.79
C ARG A 25 13.48 9.40 -1.27
N ARG A 26 14.44 8.72 -0.63
CA ARG A 26 14.49 8.56 0.84
C ARG A 26 14.40 9.90 1.56
N SER A 27 15.23 10.89 1.21
CA SER A 27 15.22 12.20 1.86
C SER A 27 13.86 12.90 1.77
N THR A 28 13.26 12.94 0.58
CA THR A 28 11.93 13.53 0.34
C THR A 28 10.85 12.82 1.14
N GLY A 29 10.81 11.49 1.11
CA GLY A 29 9.81 10.72 1.83
C GLY A 29 9.87 10.93 3.34
N TYR A 30 11.07 10.92 3.93
CA TYR A 30 11.23 11.23 5.35
C TYR A 30 10.92 12.70 5.69
N ALA A 31 11.16 13.65 4.78
CA ALA A 31 10.79 15.05 4.99
C ALA A 31 9.26 15.23 5.02
N LEU A 32 8.54 14.62 4.08
CA LEU A 32 7.07 14.60 4.06
C LEU A 32 6.50 13.93 5.31
N ALA A 33 7.06 12.78 5.73
CA ALA A 33 6.62 12.09 6.95
C ALA A 33 6.81 12.95 8.22
N ARG A 34 7.92 13.70 8.33
CA ARG A 34 8.14 14.62 9.46
C ARG A 34 7.15 15.78 9.48
N ARG A 35 6.71 16.25 8.31
CA ARG A 35 5.74 17.34 8.14
C ARG A 35 4.28 16.89 8.26
N GLY A 36 4.04 15.57 8.33
CA GLY A 36 2.68 15.03 8.29
C GLY A 36 2.03 15.09 6.89
N GLU A 37 2.82 15.29 5.84
CA GLU A 37 2.38 15.44 4.45
C GLU A 37 2.65 14.19 3.61
N TYR A 38 2.97 13.07 4.25
CA TYR A 38 3.18 11.82 3.53
C TYR A 38 1.84 11.33 2.95
N PRO A 39 1.80 10.78 1.72
CA PRO A 39 0.52 10.46 1.06
C PRO A 39 -0.31 9.39 1.76
N VAL A 40 0.32 8.57 2.60
CA VAL A 40 -0.31 7.52 3.38
C VAL A 40 -0.01 7.68 4.86
N ARG A 41 -0.87 7.14 5.72
CA ARG A 41 -0.69 7.23 7.17
C ARG A 41 0.63 6.61 7.62
N VAL A 42 1.47 7.44 8.24
CA VAL A 42 2.74 7.01 8.85
C VAL A 42 2.57 6.89 10.36
N LEU A 43 2.90 5.71 10.89
CA LEU A 43 2.93 5.43 12.32
C LEU A 43 4.34 5.70 12.86
N ARG A 44 4.46 6.50 13.92
CA ARG A 44 5.72 6.72 14.61
C ARG A 44 5.80 5.77 15.81
N VAL A 45 6.67 4.77 15.72
CA VAL A 45 6.89 3.77 16.78
C VAL A 45 8.29 4.02 17.35
N GLY A 46 8.36 4.70 18.49
CA GLY A 46 9.61 5.20 19.04
C GLY A 46 10.31 6.18 18.09
N SER A 47 11.54 5.84 17.68
CA SER A 47 12.34 6.62 16.73
C SER A 47 12.13 6.24 15.26
N THR A 48 11.34 5.19 14.97
CA THR A 48 11.15 4.65 13.62
C THR A 48 9.79 5.04 13.05
N TYR A 49 9.77 5.28 11.73
CA TYR A 49 8.55 5.41 10.95
C TYR A 49 8.15 4.06 10.34
N ARG A 50 6.88 3.69 10.52
CA ARG A 50 6.25 2.53 9.89
C ARG A 50 5.06 2.97 9.05
N VAL A 51 4.77 2.21 8.01
CA VAL A 51 3.60 2.40 7.14
C VAL A 51 2.76 1.12 7.20
N SER A 52 1.44 1.27 7.21
CA SER A 52 0.52 0.13 7.12
C SER A 52 0.43 -0.36 5.68
N ARG A 53 0.42 -1.68 5.48
CA ARG A 53 0.17 -2.27 4.16
C ARG A 53 -1.20 -1.90 3.61
N SER A 54 -2.23 -1.93 4.45
CA SER A 54 -3.61 -1.60 4.03
C SER A 54 -3.70 -0.20 3.43
N GLU A 55 -3.16 0.80 4.14
CA GLU A 55 -3.16 2.20 3.72
C GLU A 55 -2.42 2.41 2.39
N LEU A 56 -1.26 1.76 2.23
CA LEU A 56 -0.49 1.83 0.98
C LEU A 56 -1.25 1.21 -0.19
N LEU A 57 -1.83 0.02 0.01
CA LEU A 57 -2.60 -0.65 -1.04
C LEU A 57 -3.84 0.17 -1.43
N SER A 58 -4.59 0.69 -0.44
CA SER A 58 -5.74 1.55 -0.69
C SER A 58 -5.36 2.82 -1.45
N TYR A 59 -4.27 3.49 -1.08
CA TYR A 59 -3.77 4.67 -1.80
C TYR A 59 -3.38 4.38 -3.24
N LEU A 60 -2.81 3.19 -3.49
CA LEU A 60 -2.43 2.73 -4.83
C LEU A 60 -3.61 2.15 -5.63
N GLY A 61 -4.83 2.10 -5.05
CA GLY A 61 -6.00 1.50 -5.70
C GLY A 61 -5.91 -0.02 -5.86
N ILE A 62 -5.08 -0.70 -5.05
CA ILE A 62 -4.92 -2.15 -5.07
C ILE A 62 -5.86 -2.76 -4.04
N ASP A 63 -6.82 -3.56 -4.51
CA ASP A 63 -7.69 -4.35 -3.64
C ASP A 63 -7.13 -5.79 -3.52
N PRO A 64 -6.62 -6.20 -2.34
CA PRO A 64 -6.15 -7.56 -2.13
C PRO A 64 -7.27 -8.62 -2.15
N GLY A 65 -8.54 -8.18 -2.15
CA GLY A 65 -9.75 -9.00 -2.11
C GLY A 65 -10.61 -8.98 -3.37
N THR A 66 -10.23 -8.25 -4.44
CA THR A 66 -10.85 -8.40 -5.77
C THR A 66 -10.37 -9.72 -6.39
N GLN A 67 -10.77 -10.84 -5.77
CA GLN A 67 -11.04 -12.03 -6.53
C GLN A 67 -12.26 -11.68 -7.38
N SER A 68 -12.03 -11.45 -8.66
CA SER A 68 -13.07 -11.30 -9.66
C SER A 68 -14.01 -12.50 -9.56
N SER A 69 -15.04 -12.41 -8.72
CA SER A 69 -16.21 -13.26 -8.81
C SER A 69 -16.88 -12.84 -10.11
N SER A 70 -16.41 -13.40 -11.22
CA SER A 70 -17.15 -13.38 -12.46
C SER A 70 -18.54 -13.92 -12.12
N PRO A 71 -19.63 -13.14 -12.28
CA PRO A 71 -20.96 -13.71 -12.21
C PRO A 71 -20.99 -14.78 -13.30
N GLY A 72 -21.10 -16.06 -12.90
CA GLY A 72 -21.14 -17.19 -13.83
C GLY A 72 -22.20 -16.95 -14.91
N PRO A 73 -22.02 -17.51 -16.12
CA PRO A 73 -22.93 -17.27 -17.22
C PRO A 73 -24.34 -17.70 -16.78
N ALA A 74 -25.26 -16.74 -16.69
CA ALA A 74 -26.67 -17.03 -16.49
C ALA A 74 -27.07 -18.01 -17.61
N THR A 75 -27.36 -19.24 -17.18
CA THR A 75 -27.79 -20.33 -18.04
C THR A 75 -28.96 -19.87 -18.90
N ARG A 76 -28.83 -20.05 -20.22
CA ARG A 76 -29.95 -20.02 -21.16
C ARG A 76 -30.91 -21.18 -20.85
N ALA A 77 -32.15 -20.86 -20.52
CA ALA A 77 -33.37 -21.69 -20.67
C ALA A 77 -34.55 -20.73 -20.40
N ALA A 78 -35.63 -20.64 -21.18
CA ALA A 78 -36.19 -21.47 -22.24
C ALA A 78 -36.99 -20.56 -23.21
#